data_AF-A0AAU5N3X7-F1
#
_entry.id   AF-A0AAU5N3X7-F1
#
_cell.length_a   1.000
_cell.length_b   1.000
_cell.length_c   1.000
_cell.angle_alpha   90.00
_cell.angle_beta   90.00
_cell.angle_gamma   90.00
#
_symmetry.space_group_name_H-M   'P 1'
#
loop_
_entity.id
_entity.type
_entity.pdbx_description
1 polymer ?
#
loop_
_entity_poly.entity_id
_entity_poly.type
_entity_poly.pdbx_seq_one_letter_code
_entity_poly.pdbx_strand_id
1 'polypeptide(L)'
;MSRTRRVLAGALLTGLALLTGASAAAADDASPSPSASGDGSGPTEAGTTFRTATAIQQGETATAGASTGDYLYWVFPADAGQRATVTAKVTLPESAARHGAQTWQVDVYDGLRRRQACMYGKQTGTAAPDAATVELTCVLRTVRANAEPWANDPLPGSYYVRLTVVGLAQADLGLPVHTEVEVNSKDQGGSADVDGSLSKPLVPGVSSAEQASDDSTDASAEPVALAGEPEDGWSSGWWTSRWLWTAGGGVLAALAAVFGYSVTRGRGRPSHVPPGV
;
A
#
# COMPACT_ATOMS: atom_id res chain seq x y z
N MET A 1 -41.09 -2.36 48.62
CA MET A 1 -40.26 -3.56 48.33
C MET A 1 -39.19 -3.19 47.31
N SER A 2 -38.10 -2.65 47.85
CA SER A 2 -37.00 -1.95 47.21
C SER A 2 -35.78 -2.87 47.07
N ARG A 3 -35.93 -4.00 46.35
CA ARG A 3 -34.84 -4.99 46.22
C ARG A 3 -34.57 -5.55 44.82
N THR A 4 -35.35 -5.23 43.80
CA THR A 4 -35.16 -5.78 42.44
C THR A 4 -34.62 -4.81 41.39
N ARG A 5 -34.26 -3.57 41.78
CA ARG A 5 -33.66 -2.57 40.86
C ARG A 5 -32.13 -2.45 40.96
N ARG A 6 -31.44 -3.33 41.70
CA ARG A 6 -29.97 -3.26 41.93
C ARG A 6 -29.17 -4.42 41.32
N VAL A 7 -29.67 -5.10 40.28
CA VAL A 7 -28.97 -6.25 39.68
C VAL A 7 -28.50 -5.98 38.23
N LEU A 8 -28.78 -4.80 37.65
CA LEU A 8 -28.43 -4.48 36.26
C LEU A 8 -27.33 -3.42 36.08
N ALA A 9 -26.62 -3.05 37.15
CA ALA A 9 -25.55 -2.03 37.12
C ALA A 9 -24.15 -2.58 37.46
N GLY A 10 -23.94 -3.90 37.32
CA GLY A 10 -22.70 -4.58 37.77
C GLY A 10 -21.87 -5.26 36.69
N ALA A 11 -22.16 -5.08 35.40
CA ALA A 11 -21.52 -5.83 34.31
C ALA A 11 -20.70 -4.95 33.33
N LEU A 12 -20.27 -3.74 33.75
CA LEU A 12 -19.62 -2.76 32.86
C LEU A 12 -18.23 -2.28 33.32
N LEU A 13 -17.57 -2.95 34.27
CA LEU A 13 -16.29 -2.44 34.84
C LEU A 13 -15.16 -3.47 35.02
N THR A 14 -15.12 -4.57 34.25
CA THR A 14 -14.03 -5.57 34.34
C THR A 14 -13.33 -5.83 33.00
N GLY A 15 -13.05 -4.78 32.23
CA GLY A 15 -12.32 -4.89 30.95
C GLY A 15 -11.03 -4.07 30.85
N LEU A 16 -10.59 -3.41 31.93
CA LEU A 16 -9.54 -2.39 31.85
C LEU A 16 -8.36 -2.65 32.82
N ALA A 17 -7.85 -3.88 32.89
CA ALA A 17 -6.73 -4.22 33.77
C ALA A 17 -5.78 -5.29 33.22
N LEU A 18 -5.53 -5.32 31.90
CA LEU A 18 -4.50 -6.17 31.28
C LEU A 18 -3.58 -5.33 30.39
N LEU A 19 -2.87 -4.37 30.98
CA LEU A 19 -1.90 -3.50 30.28
C LEU A 19 -0.61 -3.26 31.08
N THR A 20 -0.20 -4.19 31.95
CA THR A 20 1.12 -4.14 32.58
C THR A 20 2.08 -5.12 31.90
N GLY A 21 2.62 -4.70 30.76
CA GLY A 21 3.72 -5.37 30.06
C GLY A 21 5.06 -5.07 30.72
N ALA A 22 5.93 -6.08 30.71
CA ALA A 22 7.19 -6.18 31.44
C ALA A 22 8.27 -5.17 30.98
N SER A 23 9.05 -4.71 31.94
CA SER A 23 10.32 -3.99 31.73
C SER A 23 11.41 -4.97 31.29
N ALA A 24 11.86 -4.87 30.04
CA ALA A 24 13.06 -5.56 29.55
C ALA A 24 14.30 -4.69 29.80
N ALA A 25 15.36 -5.35 30.26
CA ALA A 25 16.65 -4.77 30.62
C ALA A 25 17.40 -4.21 29.40
N ALA A 26 18.04 -3.06 29.57
CA ALA A 26 19.05 -2.54 28.65
C ALA A 26 20.42 -3.08 29.06
N ALA A 27 21.13 -3.70 28.11
CA ALA A 27 22.56 -3.99 28.18
C ALA A 27 23.20 -3.41 26.91
N ASP A 28 24.30 -2.69 27.12
CA ASP A 28 25.16 -2.05 26.12
C ASP A 28 25.66 -3.02 25.03
N ASP A 29 25.86 -2.51 23.81
CA ASP A 29 27.20 -2.56 23.19
C ASP A 29 27.27 -1.66 21.95
N ALA A 30 28.32 -0.84 21.90
CA ALA A 30 28.61 0.08 20.82
C ALA A 30 29.17 -0.67 19.60
N SER A 31 28.58 -0.47 18.42
CA SER A 31 29.23 -0.77 17.14
C SER A 31 28.84 0.28 16.10
N PRO A 32 29.80 0.91 15.38
CA PRO A 32 29.53 2.07 14.55
C PRO A 32 28.79 1.66 13.27
N SER A 33 27.50 2.00 13.19
CA SER A 33 26.75 2.03 11.93
C SER A 33 26.75 3.46 11.38
N PRO A 34 26.93 3.66 10.06
CA PRO A 34 27.10 4.98 9.48
C PRO A 34 25.81 5.79 9.61
N SER A 35 25.88 6.88 10.37
CA SER A 35 24.82 7.88 10.48
C SER A 35 24.59 8.54 9.11
N ALA A 36 23.39 8.40 8.57
CA ALA A 36 22.88 9.30 7.54
C ALA A 36 22.55 10.63 8.22
N SER A 37 23.46 11.60 8.08
CA SER A 37 23.26 12.97 8.51
C SER A 37 23.03 13.84 7.27
N GLY A 38 21.79 14.21 7.00
CA GLY A 38 21.43 15.18 5.96
C GLY A 38 19.93 15.20 5.68
N ASP A 39 19.24 16.24 6.13
CA ASP A 39 17.82 16.54 5.83
C ASP A 39 17.63 16.94 4.35
N GLY A 40 17.74 15.94 3.48
CA GLY A 40 17.37 16.01 2.08
C GLY A 40 17.58 14.64 1.46
N SER A 41 16.50 13.98 1.02
CA SER A 41 16.58 12.75 0.24
C SER A 41 17.58 12.96 -0.90
N GLY A 42 18.72 12.27 -0.83
CA GLY A 42 19.66 12.22 -1.93
C GLY A 42 18.99 11.62 -3.18
N PRO A 43 19.57 11.80 -4.38
CA PRO A 43 19.03 11.21 -5.59
C PRO A 43 18.87 9.69 -5.43
N THR A 44 17.63 9.19 -5.54
CA THR A 44 17.33 7.76 -5.57
C THR A 44 17.57 7.22 -6.98
N GLU A 45 18.85 7.01 -7.29
CA GLU A 45 19.30 6.51 -8.59
C GLU A 45 18.58 5.21 -8.96
N ALA A 46 18.24 5.06 -10.23
CA ALA A 46 17.51 3.90 -10.72
C ALA A 46 18.34 2.62 -10.68
N GLY A 47 17.67 1.50 -10.41
CA GLY A 47 18.19 0.18 -10.71
C GLY A 47 18.21 -0.08 -12.22
N THR A 48 19.01 -1.04 -12.67
CA THR A 48 19.10 -1.46 -14.08
C THR A 48 18.35 -2.77 -14.37
N THR A 49 17.89 -3.45 -13.33
CA THR A 49 17.12 -4.70 -13.43
C THR A 49 16.02 -4.75 -12.37
N PHE A 50 15.05 -5.66 -12.52
CA PHE A 50 14.05 -5.93 -11.48
C PHE A 50 14.64 -6.26 -10.10
N ARG A 51 15.80 -6.93 -10.05
CA ARG A 51 16.43 -7.34 -8.78
C ARG A 51 17.19 -6.20 -8.11
N THR A 52 17.65 -5.25 -8.92
CA THR A 52 18.43 -4.09 -8.48
C THR A 52 17.59 -2.83 -8.44
N ALA A 53 16.27 -2.95 -8.58
CA ALA A 53 15.34 -1.83 -8.55
C ALA A 53 15.48 -1.05 -7.23
N THR A 54 15.60 0.26 -7.33
CA THR A 54 15.80 1.12 -6.16
C THR A 54 14.47 1.37 -5.47
N ALA A 55 14.44 1.19 -4.14
CA ALA A 55 13.25 1.48 -3.35
C ALA A 55 12.98 2.99 -3.32
N ILE A 56 11.72 3.37 -3.54
CA ILE A 56 11.24 4.75 -3.45
C ILE A 56 9.96 4.77 -2.61
N GLN A 57 9.80 5.80 -1.79
CA GLN A 57 8.58 6.00 -1.02
C GLN A 57 7.52 6.68 -1.87
N GLN A 58 6.25 6.48 -1.49
CA GLN A 58 5.17 7.23 -2.12
C GLN A 58 5.25 8.71 -1.70
N GLY A 59 5.04 9.63 -2.64
CA GLY A 59 5.21 11.07 -2.44
C GLY A 59 6.66 11.56 -2.56
N GLU A 60 7.62 10.67 -2.82
CA GLU A 60 9.02 11.01 -3.09
C GLU A 60 9.28 11.09 -4.60
N THR A 61 10.07 12.08 -5.02
CA THR A 61 10.56 12.18 -6.40
C THR A 61 11.93 11.52 -6.52
N ALA A 62 11.99 10.45 -7.28
CA ALA A 62 13.22 9.77 -7.63
C ALA A 62 13.88 10.34 -8.87
N THR A 63 15.20 10.44 -8.86
CA THR A 63 15.96 11.00 -9.99
C THR A 63 17.07 10.06 -10.43
N ALA A 64 17.31 9.99 -11.75
CA ALA A 64 18.41 9.21 -12.30
C ALA A 64 19.00 9.89 -13.54
N GLY A 65 20.33 9.85 -13.64
CA GLY A 65 21.02 10.03 -14.92
C GLY A 65 21.11 8.69 -15.63
N ALA A 66 20.83 8.67 -16.93
CA ALA A 66 20.85 7.44 -17.73
C ALA A 66 21.23 7.73 -19.18
N SER A 67 21.32 6.68 -19.97
CA SER A 67 21.47 6.76 -21.42
C SER A 67 20.20 6.30 -22.14
N THR A 68 19.93 6.88 -23.31
CA THR A 68 18.88 6.39 -24.21
C THR A 68 19.14 4.92 -24.56
N GLY A 69 18.14 4.07 -24.32
CA GLY A 69 18.25 2.62 -24.50
C GLY A 69 18.36 1.85 -23.19
N ASP A 70 18.62 2.53 -22.08
CA ASP A 70 18.65 1.90 -20.76
C ASP A 70 17.25 1.48 -20.28
N TYR A 71 17.24 0.53 -19.35
CA TYR A 71 16.07 0.19 -18.56
C TYR A 71 16.28 0.67 -17.14
N LEU A 72 15.40 1.56 -16.68
CA LEU A 72 15.46 2.14 -15.35
C LEU A 72 14.36 1.52 -14.48
N TYR A 73 14.73 1.07 -13.29
CA TYR A 73 13.86 0.35 -12.38
C TYR A 73 13.81 1.00 -10.99
N TRP A 74 12.58 1.20 -10.52
CA TRP A 74 12.28 1.55 -9.14
C TRP A 74 11.23 0.60 -8.57
N VAL A 75 11.17 0.49 -7.25
CA VAL A 75 10.18 -0.31 -6.55
C VAL A 75 9.51 0.51 -5.46
N PHE A 76 8.19 0.43 -5.36
CA PHE A 76 7.39 1.10 -4.33
C PHE A 76 6.39 0.12 -3.72
N PRO A 77 6.06 0.23 -2.43
CA PRO A 77 5.02 -0.58 -1.82
C PRO A 77 3.64 -0.01 -2.18
N ALA A 78 2.61 -0.83 -2.36
CA ALA A 78 1.22 -0.36 -2.41
C ALA A 78 0.27 -1.37 -1.77
N ASP A 79 -0.65 -0.86 -0.94
CA ASP A 79 -1.51 -1.65 -0.06
C ASP A 79 -2.99 -1.60 -0.47
N ALA A 80 -3.83 -2.49 0.09
CA ALA A 80 -5.25 -2.58 -0.22
C ALA A 80 -5.98 -1.24 0.00
N GLY A 81 -6.86 -0.89 -0.94
CA GLY A 81 -7.57 0.40 -0.95
C GLY A 81 -6.76 1.54 -1.55
N GLN A 82 -5.45 1.39 -1.73
CA GLN A 82 -4.62 2.40 -2.37
C GLN A 82 -4.75 2.38 -3.89
N ARG A 83 -4.68 3.57 -4.50
CA ARG A 83 -4.55 3.74 -5.95
C ARG A 83 -3.30 4.56 -6.27
N ALA A 84 -2.24 3.86 -6.67
CA ALA A 84 -1.00 4.48 -7.07
C ALA A 84 -1.09 5.09 -8.48
N THR A 85 -0.42 6.22 -8.64
CA THR A 85 -0.21 6.96 -9.87
C THR A 85 1.29 7.15 -10.04
N VAL A 86 1.84 6.57 -11.10
CA VAL A 86 3.25 6.72 -11.46
C VAL A 86 3.34 7.81 -12.51
N THR A 87 4.12 8.84 -12.23
CA THR A 87 4.47 9.91 -13.18
C THR A 87 5.94 9.80 -13.48
N ALA A 88 6.30 9.76 -14.76
CA ALA A 88 7.67 9.72 -15.22
C ALA A 88 7.91 10.87 -16.19
N LYS A 89 8.93 11.68 -15.91
CA LYS A 89 9.36 12.78 -16.74
C LYS A 89 10.79 12.51 -17.21
N VAL A 90 10.97 12.53 -18.52
CA VAL A 90 12.27 12.33 -19.17
C VAL A 90 12.70 13.66 -19.77
N THR A 91 13.81 14.19 -19.28
CA THR A 91 14.51 15.33 -19.88
C THR A 91 15.49 14.78 -20.91
N LEU A 92 15.29 15.21 -22.15
CA LEU A 92 16.00 14.72 -23.31
C LEU A 92 17.23 15.58 -23.61
N PRO A 93 18.28 15.03 -24.26
CA PRO A 93 19.46 15.79 -24.67
C PRO A 93 19.08 16.89 -25.66
N GLU A 94 19.93 17.90 -25.85
CA GLU A 94 19.67 18.99 -26.79
C GLU A 94 19.30 18.48 -28.19
N SER A 95 18.37 19.17 -28.85
CA SER A 95 17.85 18.76 -30.15
C SER A 95 18.92 18.62 -31.23
N ALA A 96 20.02 19.39 -31.13
CA ALA A 96 21.16 19.29 -32.03
C ALA A 96 21.92 17.95 -31.95
N ALA A 97 21.82 17.24 -30.82
CA ALA A 97 22.44 15.93 -30.62
C ALA A 97 21.51 14.77 -31.01
N ARG A 98 20.26 15.05 -31.41
CA ARG A 98 19.23 14.05 -31.73
C ARG A 98 18.94 14.00 -33.22
N HIS A 99 18.58 12.83 -33.73
CA HIS A 99 18.35 12.58 -35.14
C HIS A 99 16.88 12.24 -35.46
N GLY A 100 16.00 12.18 -34.46
CA GLY A 100 14.58 11.93 -34.68
C GLY A 100 13.70 12.05 -33.43
N ALA A 101 12.45 11.63 -33.59
CA ALA A 101 11.49 11.52 -32.49
C ALA A 101 11.87 10.33 -31.59
N GLN A 102 11.61 10.47 -30.28
CA GLN A 102 11.85 9.41 -29.30
C GLN A 102 10.55 9.01 -28.61
N THR A 103 10.24 7.72 -28.60
CA THR A 103 9.05 7.16 -27.96
C THR A 103 9.45 6.44 -26.69
N TRP A 104 8.94 6.92 -25.57
CA TRP A 104 9.21 6.42 -24.23
C TRP A 104 8.00 5.67 -23.68
N GLN A 105 8.24 4.73 -22.78
CA GLN A 105 7.23 3.92 -22.14
C GLN A 105 7.54 3.74 -20.65
N VAL A 106 6.51 3.92 -19.82
CA VAL A 106 6.52 3.54 -18.41
C VAL A 106 5.69 2.27 -18.24
N ASP A 107 6.23 1.23 -17.64
CA ASP A 107 5.48 0.02 -17.30
C ASP A 107 5.50 -0.19 -15.80
N VAL A 108 4.41 -0.71 -15.26
CA VAL A 108 4.32 -1.06 -13.84
C VAL A 108 4.04 -2.56 -13.73
N TYR A 109 4.78 -3.23 -12.86
CA TYR A 109 4.66 -4.67 -12.61
C TYR A 109 4.38 -4.93 -11.13
N ASP A 110 3.62 -5.96 -10.82
CA ASP A 110 3.48 -6.43 -9.43
C ASP A 110 4.69 -7.30 -9.00
N GLY A 111 4.72 -7.71 -7.73
CA GLY A 111 5.76 -8.61 -7.20
C GLY A 111 5.85 -9.98 -7.89
N LEU A 112 4.81 -10.38 -8.62
CA LEU A 112 4.79 -11.58 -9.46
C LEU A 112 5.24 -11.31 -10.90
N ARG A 113 5.77 -10.10 -11.17
CA ARG A 113 6.21 -9.62 -12.49
C ARG A 113 5.11 -9.61 -13.53
N ARG A 114 3.84 -9.53 -13.12
CA ARG A 114 2.71 -9.34 -14.02
C ARG A 114 2.54 -7.85 -14.27
N ARG A 115 2.54 -7.48 -15.55
CA ARG A 115 2.32 -6.09 -15.97
C ARG A 115 0.92 -5.65 -15.56
N GLN A 116 0.84 -4.55 -14.82
CA GLN A 116 -0.40 -3.93 -14.42
C GLN A 116 -0.86 -2.96 -15.51
N ALA A 117 -2.16 -2.99 -15.82
CA ALA A 117 -2.74 -2.06 -16.77
C ALA A 117 -2.97 -0.69 -16.12
N CYS A 118 -2.59 0.37 -16.80
CA CYS A 118 -2.95 1.74 -16.42
C CYS A 118 -4.43 1.98 -16.78
N MET A 119 -5.26 2.38 -15.82
CA MET A 119 -6.64 2.81 -16.07
C MET A 119 -6.68 4.10 -16.88
N TYR A 120 -5.80 5.03 -16.55
CA TYR A 120 -5.73 6.36 -17.13
C TYR A 120 -4.27 6.80 -17.26
N GLY A 121 -4.06 7.87 -18.02
CA GLY A 121 -2.75 8.45 -18.27
C GLY A 121 -2.15 8.01 -19.60
N LYS A 122 -0.99 8.59 -19.92
CA LYS A 122 -0.26 8.34 -21.14
C LYS A 122 0.93 7.43 -20.82
N GLN A 123 0.74 6.13 -20.98
CA GLN A 123 1.76 5.13 -20.67
C GLN A 123 2.94 5.17 -21.67
N THR A 124 2.65 5.48 -22.93
CA THR A 124 3.62 5.57 -24.01
C THR A 124 3.53 6.95 -24.65
N GLY A 125 4.66 7.62 -24.82
CA GLY A 125 4.71 9.00 -25.31
C GLY A 125 5.87 9.26 -26.25
N THR A 126 5.56 9.86 -27.40
CA THR A 126 6.54 10.27 -28.39
C THR A 126 6.87 11.75 -28.22
N ALA A 127 8.15 12.06 -28.01
CA ALA A 127 8.72 13.39 -28.14
C ALA A 127 9.04 13.69 -29.60
N ALA A 128 8.67 14.89 -30.05
CA ALA A 128 9.16 15.43 -31.31
C ALA A 128 10.69 15.66 -31.26
N PRO A 129 11.38 15.76 -32.41
CA PRO A 129 12.82 15.96 -32.47
C PRO A 129 13.34 17.21 -31.72
N ASP A 130 12.48 18.21 -31.51
CA ASP A 130 12.74 19.48 -30.83
C ASP A 130 12.20 19.52 -29.38
N ALA A 131 11.45 18.51 -28.94
CA ALA A 131 10.89 18.47 -27.58
C ALA A 131 11.99 18.35 -26.51
N ALA A 132 11.94 19.17 -25.47
CA ALA A 132 12.90 19.08 -24.37
C ALA A 132 12.57 17.95 -23.39
N THR A 133 11.28 17.62 -23.24
CA THR A 133 10.81 16.66 -22.25
C THR A 133 9.73 15.74 -22.80
N VAL A 134 9.62 14.55 -22.20
CA VAL A 134 8.48 13.63 -22.33
C VAL A 134 7.93 13.35 -20.95
N GLU A 135 6.63 13.51 -20.81
CA GLU A 135 5.91 13.14 -19.59
C GLU A 135 5.00 11.94 -19.87
N LEU A 136 5.05 10.97 -18.97
CA LEU A 136 4.29 9.73 -19.00
C LEU A 136 3.57 9.58 -17.66
N THR A 137 2.39 9.01 -17.70
CA THR A 137 1.58 8.77 -16.50
C THR A 137 0.89 7.43 -16.59
N CYS A 138 0.94 6.66 -15.51
CA CYS A 138 0.21 5.42 -15.34
C CYS A 138 -0.57 5.45 -14.02
N VAL A 139 -1.89 5.62 -14.10
CA VAL A 139 -2.77 5.49 -12.94
C VAL A 139 -3.20 4.02 -12.85
N LEU A 140 -2.86 3.33 -11.77
CA LEU A 140 -3.23 1.93 -11.57
C LEU A 140 -4.72 1.79 -11.19
N ARG A 141 -5.22 0.56 -11.25
CA ARG A 141 -6.46 0.18 -10.56
C ARG A 141 -6.23 0.18 -9.05
N THR A 142 -7.30 0.36 -8.29
CA THR A 142 -7.22 0.24 -6.82
C THR A 142 -6.77 -1.16 -6.43
N VAL A 143 -5.80 -1.23 -5.54
CA VAL A 143 -5.28 -2.48 -4.98
C VAL A 143 -6.36 -3.13 -4.12
N ARG A 144 -6.60 -4.41 -4.33
CA ARG A 144 -7.65 -5.19 -3.65
C ARG A 144 -7.03 -6.12 -2.64
N ALA A 145 -7.62 -6.25 -1.45
CA ALA A 145 -7.10 -7.16 -0.43
C ALA A 145 -7.08 -8.64 -0.86
N ASN A 146 -7.91 -9.02 -1.84
CA ASN A 146 -7.98 -10.36 -2.42
C ASN A 146 -8.44 -10.27 -3.89
N ALA A 147 -8.12 -11.28 -4.69
CA ALA A 147 -8.54 -11.42 -6.08
C ALA A 147 -8.77 -12.89 -6.43
N GLU A 148 -9.76 -13.15 -7.28
CA GLU A 148 -9.99 -14.50 -7.84
C GLU A 148 -8.81 -14.94 -8.72
N PRO A 149 -8.52 -16.25 -8.86
CA PRO A 149 -7.35 -16.73 -9.62
C PRO A 149 -7.30 -16.31 -11.10
N TRP A 150 -8.45 -16.01 -11.70
CA TRP A 150 -8.57 -15.54 -13.08
C TRP A 150 -8.64 -14.01 -13.22
N ALA A 151 -8.64 -13.28 -12.10
CA ALA A 151 -8.68 -11.83 -12.10
C ALA A 151 -7.27 -11.23 -12.18
N ASN A 152 -7.15 -10.12 -12.92
CA ASN A 152 -5.92 -9.32 -12.99
C ASN A 152 -6.05 -8.07 -12.11
N ASP A 153 -6.66 -8.23 -10.93
CA ASP A 153 -6.79 -7.15 -9.97
C ASP A 153 -5.45 -6.95 -9.26
N PRO A 154 -4.97 -5.70 -9.08
CA PRO A 154 -3.74 -5.45 -8.34
C PRO A 154 -3.90 -5.88 -6.87
N LEU A 155 -2.87 -6.50 -6.32
CA LEU A 155 -2.85 -7.07 -4.97
C LEU A 155 -1.78 -6.39 -4.09
N PRO A 156 -1.94 -6.33 -2.76
CA PRO A 156 -0.96 -5.73 -1.85
C PRO A 156 0.43 -6.30 -2.05
N GLY A 157 1.45 -5.44 -2.17
CA GLY A 157 2.82 -5.87 -2.33
C GLY A 157 3.74 -4.81 -2.92
N SER A 158 4.90 -5.26 -3.40
CA SER A 158 5.87 -4.40 -4.08
C SER A 158 5.52 -4.26 -5.56
N TYR A 159 5.52 -3.02 -6.05
CA TYR A 159 5.28 -2.68 -7.45
C TYR A 159 6.55 -2.12 -8.06
N TYR A 160 6.90 -2.59 -9.25
CA TYR A 160 8.10 -2.23 -9.97
C TYR A 160 7.76 -1.31 -11.13
N VAL A 161 8.34 -0.12 -11.14
CA VAL A 161 8.29 0.80 -12.28
C VAL A 161 9.46 0.49 -13.18
N ARG A 162 9.19 0.36 -14.48
CA ARG A 162 10.19 0.28 -15.54
C ARG A 162 10.01 1.45 -16.50
N LEU A 163 11.02 2.29 -16.65
CA LEU A 163 11.06 3.35 -17.65
C LEU A 163 12.09 3.00 -18.73
N THR A 164 11.70 3.10 -19.99
CA THR A 164 12.58 2.80 -21.11
C THR A 164 12.11 3.47 -22.41
N VAL A 165 13.01 3.57 -23.38
CA VAL A 165 12.70 4.00 -24.74
C VAL A 165 12.30 2.78 -25.58
N VAL A 166 11.18 2.89 -26.30
CA VAL A 166 10.62 1.82 -27.15
C VAL A 166 10.72 2.14 -28.64
N GLY A 167 11.08 3.39 -28.99
CA GLY A 167 11.37 3.78 -30.36
C GLY A 167 12.30 4.98 -30.40
N LEU A 168 13.42 4.86 -31.12
CA LEU A 168 14.37 5.94 -31.35
C LEU A 168 15.19 5.66 -32.61
N ALA A 169 15.86 6.68 -33.14
CA ALA A 169 16.86 6.49 -34.18
C ALA A 169 18.09 5.75 -33.60
N GLN A 170 18.66 4.81 -34.36
CA GLN A 170 19.83 4.04 -33.88
C GLN A 170 21.03 4.91 -33.52
N ALA A 171 21.20 6.04 -34.20
CA ALA A 171 22.24 7.03 -33.93
C ALA A 171 22.05 7.76 -32.59
N ASP A 172 20.83 7.74 -32.04
CA ASP A 172 20.48 8.40 -30.79
C ASP A 172 20.63 7.49 -29.57
N LEU A 173 21.10 6.23 -29.73
CA LEU A 173 21.38 5.32 -28.61
C LEU A 173 22.60 5.79 -27.81
N GLY A 174 22.55 5.65 -26.49
CA GLY A 174 23.64 6.01 -25.59
C GLY A 174 23.69 7.49 -25.20
N LEU A 175 22.85 8.35 -25.79
CA LEU A 175 22.79 9.77 -25.47
C LEU A 175 22.34 9.98 -24.00
N PRO A 176 22.91 10.97 -23.29
CA PRO A 176 22.57 11.20 -21.90
C PRO A 176 21.14 11.74 -21.77
N VAL A 177 20.42 11.20 -20.80
CA VAL A 177 19.08 11.64 -20.39
C VAL A 177 19.03 11.80 -18.88
N HIS A 178 18.11 12.64 -18.42
CA HIS A 178 17.79 12.76 -17.01
C HIS A 178 16.33 12.39 -16.79
N THR A 179 16.04 11.57 -15.78
CA THR A 179 14.68 11.09 -15.51
C THR A 179 14.27 11.41 -14.09
N GLU A 180 13.04 11.87 -13.93
CA GLU A 180 12.34 12.06 -12.67
C GLU A 180 11.15 11.08 -12.64
N VAL A 181 11.03 10.28 -11.58
CA VAL A 181 9.90 9.38 -11.36
C VAL A 181 9.29 9.66 -10.01
N GLU A 182 7.99 9.88 -9.98
CA GLU A 182 7.23 10.12 -8.77
C GLU A 182 6.09 9.13 -8.69
N VAL A 183 5.85 8.59 -7.50
CA VAL A 183 4.72 7.71 -7.24
C VAL A 183 3.85 8.34 -6.17
N ASN A 184 2.65 8.76 -6.55
CA ASN A 184 1.65 9.23 -5.61
C ASN A 184 0.58 8.17 -5.40
N SER A 185 -0.01 8.12 -4.21
CA SER A 185 -1.14 7.25 -3.94
C SER A 185 -2.30 8.01 -3.36
N LYS A 186 -3.49 7.60 -3.75
CA LYS A 186 -4.73 8.06 -3.15
C LYS A 186 -5.41 6.89 -2.45
N ASP A 187 -5.76 7.08 -1.18
CA ASP A 187 -6.65 6.16 -0.50
C ASP A 187 -8.05 6.26 -1.09
N GLN A 188 -8.55 5.13 -1.56
CA GLN A 188 -9.87 4.99 -2.15
C GLN A 188 -10.87 4.32 -1.20
N GLY A 189 -10.44 4.00 0.02
CA GLY A 189 -11.18 3.18 0.95
C GLY A 189 -11.36 1.76 0.44
N GLY A 190 -12.20 1.00 1.14
CA GLY A 190 -12.57 -0.34 0.69
C GLY A 190 -11.46 -1.39 0.79
N SER A 191 -10.47 -1.18 1.66
CA SER A 191 -9.48 -2.21 2.01
C SER A 191 -10.13 -3.51 2.50
N ALA A 192 -11.38 -3.44 2.99
CA ALA A 192 -12.21 -4.57 3.39
C ALA A 192 -13.47 -4.78 2.52
N ASP A 193 -13.53 -4.23 1.31
CA ASP A 193 -14.68 -4.36 0.39
C ASP A 193 -14.80 -5.76 -0.23
N VAL A 194 -13.80 -6.62 -0.03
CA VAL A 194 -13.80 -8.03 -0.46
C VAL A 194 -13.80 -8.95 0.75
N ASP A 195 -14.45 -10.09 0.62
CA ASP A 195 -14.35 -11.15 1.61
C ASP A 195 -12.96 -11.82 1.48
N GLY A 196 -12.16 -11.68 2.52
CA GLY A 196 -10.80 -12.22 2.62
C GLY A 196 -9.69 -11.20 2.35
N SER A 197 -8.49 -11.57 2.78
CA SER A 197 -7.26 -10.80 2.58
C SER A 197 -6.14 -11.76 2.20
N LEU A 198 -5.14 -11.25 1.48
CA LEU A 198 -3.89 -11.98 1.33
C LEU A 198 -3.29 -12.25 2.72
N SER A 199 -2.85 -13.48 2.93
CA SER A 199 -2.14 -13.88 4.14
C SER A 199 -0.77 -13.20 4.24
N LYS A 200 -0.13 -12.95 3.09
CA LYS A 200 1.10 -12.17 2.96
C LYS A 200 1.07 -11.28 1.72
N PRO A 201 1.60 -10.04 1.80
CA PRO A 201 1.79 -9.17 0.64
C PRO A 201 2.73 -9.79 -0.40
N LEU A 202 2.56 -9.43 -1.67
CA LEU A 202 3.39 -9.86 -2.80
C LEU A 202 4.73 -9.10 -2.81
N VAL A 203 5.58 -9.40 -1.83
CA VAL A 203 6.93 -8.86 -1.69
C VAL A 203 7.94 -9.96 -2.05
N PRO A 204 9.08 -9.65 -2.71
CA PRO A 204 10.11 -10.65 -2.96
C PRO A 204 10.56 -11.36 -1.66
N GLY A 205 10.70 -12.68 -1.71
CA GLY A 205 11.29 -13.47 -0.62
C GLY A 205 10.30 -13.94 0.46
N VAL A 206 9.05 -13.47 0.49
CA VAL A 206 8.07 -13.88 1.52
C VAL A 206 7.74 -15.37 1.50
N SER A 207 7.73 -16.00 0.31
CA SER A 207 7.50 -17.44 0.15
C SER A 207 8.76 -18.28 0.38
N SER A 208 9.95 -17.68 0.28
CA SER A 208 11.24 -18.33 0.52
C SER A 208 11.60 -18.34 2.01
N ALA A 209 11.21 -17.30 2.76
CA ALA A 209 11.39 -17.22 4.20
C ALA A 209 10.60 -18.31 4.96
N GLU A 210 9.44 -18.71 4.44
CA GLU A 210 8.63 -19.80 5.01
C GLU A 210 9.19 -21.20 4.71
N GLN A 211 9.70 -21.41 3.49
CA GLN A 211 10.34 -22.69 3.14
C GLN A 211 11.67 -22.89 3.88
N ALA A 212 12.36 -21.82 4.25
CA ALA A 212 13.59 -21.86 5.05
C ALA A 212 13.33 -21.92 6.58
N SER A 213 12.08 -21.78 7.03
CA SER A 213 11.73 -21.94 8.45
C SER A 213 11.21 -23.33 8.79
N ASP A 214 10.88 -24.15 7.80
CA ASP A 214 10.55 -25.57 7.97
C ASP A 214 11.75 -26.53 7.77
N ASP A 215 12.87 -26.06 7.23
CA ASP A 215 14.10 -26.86 7.10
C ASP A 215 15.32 -25.99 7.46
N SER A 216 16.06 -26.43 8.48
CA SER A 216 17.02 -25.62 9.24
C SER A 216 18.29 -25.20 8.50
N THR A 217 18.82 -24.04 8.93
CA THR A 217 20.24 -23.65 8.96
C THR A 217 20.90 -23.14 7.67
N ASP A 218 21.24 -21.84 7.72
CA ASP A 218 22.31 -21.17 6.99
C ASP A 218 22.14 -21.01 5.47
N ALA A 219 21.42 -19.95 5.08
CA ALA A 219 21.57 -19.34 3.77
C ALA A 219 21.45 -17.82 3.90
N SER A 220 22.60 -17.15 3.86
CA SER A 220 22.73 -15.71 3.65
C SER A 220 22.04 -15.33 2.34
N ALA A 221 20.75 -15.00 2.41
CA ALA A 221 20.05 -14.34 1.33
C ALA A 221 20.56 -12.90 1.28
N GLU A 222 21.27 -12.56 0.20
CA GLU A 222 21.63 -11.17 -0.08
C GLU A 222 20.37 -10.28 -0.05
N PRO A 223 20.47 -9.05 0.47
CA PRO A 223 19.30 -8.17 0.59
C PRO A 223 18.83 -7.78 -0.81
N VAL A 224 17.83 -8.50 -1.32
CA VAL A 224 17.02 -8.01 -2.43
C VAL A 224 16.41 -6.71 -1.95
N ALA A 225 16.56 -5.62 -2.71
CA ALA A 225 15.99 -4.33 -2.36
C ALA A 225 14.50 -4.49 -2.08
N LEU A 226 14.15 -4.55 -0.79
CA LEU A 226 12.79 -4.58 -0.32
C LEU A 226 12.31 -3.13 -0.48
N ALA A 227 11.29 -2.91 -1.29
CA ALA A 227 10.39 -1.81 -0.95
C ALA A 227 9.92 -2.13 0.47
N GLY A 228 10.37 -1.31 1.43
CA GLY A 228 9.96 -1.43 2.82
C GLY A 228 8.44 -1.51 2.93
N GLU A 229 7.95 -1.95 4.08
CA GLU A 229 6.53 -1.83 4.39
C GLU A 229 6.02 -0.40 4.09
N PRO A 230 4.77 -0.24 3.63
CA PRO A 230 4.16 1.08 3.52
C PRO A 230 4.30 1.84 4.86
N GLU A 231 4.32 3.17 4.83
CA GLU A 231 4.45 4.02 6.03
C GLU A 231 3.42 3.68 7.13
N ASP A 232 2.20 3.30 6.72
CA ASP A 232 1.10 2.92 7.62
C ASP A 232 1.05 1.40 7.93
N GLY A 233 2.05 0.64 7.48
CA GLY A 233 2.07 -0.82 7.51
C GLY A 233 1.10 -1.45 6.50
N TRP A 234 1.08 -2.79 6.47
CA TRP A 234 0.11 -3.54 5.66
C TRP A 234 -1.24 -3.60 6.37
N SER A 235 -2.33 -3.36 5.64
CA SER A 235 -3.72 -3.37 6.12
C SER A 235 -4.26 -4.75 6.55
N SER A 236 -3.39 -5.69 6.94
CA SER A 236 -3.73 -7.01 7.49
C SER A 236 -4.18 -6.98 8.97
N GLY A 237 -4.49 -5.80 9.51
CA GLY A 237 -4.96 -5.63 10.88
C GLY A 237 -6.37 -6.20 11.13
N TRP A 238 -6.60 -6.72 12.34
CA TRP A 238 -7.92 -7.22 12.76
C TRP A 238 -9.01 -6.13 12.93
N TRP A 239 -8.60 -4.85 12.99
CA TRP A 239 -9.48 -3.67 13.04
C TRP A 239 -9.70 -3.10 11.64
N THR A 240 -10.96 -2.99 11.23
CA THR A 240 -11.35 -2.52 9.89
C THR A 240 -12.59 -1.62 10.00
N SER A 241 -12.85 -0.79 8.99
CA SER A 241 -14.07 0.04 8.89
C SER A 241 -15.36 -0.78 8.90
N ARG A 242 -15.29 -2.10 8.66
CA ARG A 242 -16.40 -3.04 8.89
C ARG A 242 -16.84 -3.09 10.35
N TRP A 243 -15.91 -2.98 11.31
CA TRP A 243 -16.25 -2.96 12.74
C TRP A 243 -17.02 -1.71 13.13
N LEU A 244 -16.72 -0.56 12.52
CA LEU A 244 -17.49 0.67 12.69
C LEU A 244 -18.96 0.47 12.28
N TRP A 245 -19.20 -0.14 11.12
CA TRP A 245 -20.56 -0.47 10.67
C TRP A 245 -21.23 -1.56 11.49
N THR A 246 -20.49 -2.60 11.90
CA THR A 246 -21.05 -3.73 12.65
C THR A 246 -21.41 -3.32 14.07
N ALA A 247 -20.51 -2.61 14.77
CA ALA A 247 -20.75 -2.07 16.09
C ALA A 247 -21.82 -0.96 16.05
N GLY A 248 -21.73 -0.04 15.08
CA GLY A 248 -22.74 1.02 14.89
C GLY A 248 -24.13 0.46 14.60
N GLY A 249 -24.23 -0.54 13.72
CA GLY A 249 -25.47 -1.24 13.42
C GLY A 249 -26.02 -2.00 14.64
N GLY A 250 -25.14 -2.66 15.41
CA GLY A 250 -25.52 -3.33 16.66
C GLY A 250 -26.09 -2.37 17.70
N VAL A 251 -25.46 -1.20 17.86
CA VAL A 251 -25.94 -0.13 18.76
C VAL A 251 -27.30 0.39 18.28
N LEU A 252 -27.46 0.68 16.99
CA LEU A 252 -28.74 1.12 16.44
C LEU A 252 -29.85 0.08 16.61
N ALA A 253 -29.56 -1.20 16.39
CA ALA A 253 -30.50 -2.29 16.61
C ALA A 253 -30.90 -2.41 18.09
N ALA A 254 -29.95 -2.26 19.02
CA ALA A 254 -30.23 -2.26 20.45
C ALA A 254 -31.12 -1.07 20.85
N LEU A 255 -30.84 0.13 20.33
CA LEU A 255 -31.67 1.32 20.56
C LEU A 255 -33.08 1.13 20.02
N ALA A 256 -33.22 0.58 18.81
CA ALA A 256 -34.52 0.26 18.23
C ALA A 256 -35.29 -0.78 19.05
N ALA A 257 -34.61 -1.81 19.57
CA ALA A 257 -35.22 -2.83 20.44
C ALA A 257 -35.72 -2.22 21.77
N VAL A 258 -34.91 -1.38 22.42
CA VAL A 258 -35.30 -0.67 23.66
C VAL A 258 -36.47 0.27 23.40
N PHE A 259 -36.43 1.01 22.30
CA PHE A 259 -37.51 1.92 21.91
C PHE A 259 -38.81 1.15 21.63
N GLY A 260 -38.75 0.09 20.81
CA GLY A 260 -39.90 -0.77 20.53
C GLY A 260 -40.47 -1.42 21.80
N TYR A 261 -39.61 -1.87 22.71
CA TYR A 261 -40.04 -2.39 24.01
C TYR A 261 -40.74 -1.32 24.85
N SER A 262 -40.25 -0.08 24.85
CA SER A 262 -40.87 1.03 25.60
C SER A 262 -42.28 1.38 25.10
N VAL A 263 -42.50 1.31 23.77
CA VAL A 263 -43.81 1.55 23.13
C VAL A 263 -44.77 0.39 23.41
N THR A 264 -44.30 -0.85 23.34
CA THR A 264 -45.14 -2.06 23.45
C THR A 264 -45.46 -2.47 24.88
N ARG A 265 -44.66 -2.08 25.88
CA ARG A 265 -44.87 -2.48 27.28
C ARG A 265 -46.20 -2.01 27.87
N GLY A 266 -46.85 -1.01 27.27
CA GLY A 266 -48.11 -0.44 27.74
C GLY A 266 -47.97 0.25 29.11
N ARG A 267 -48.87 1.18 29.42
CA ARG A 267 -49.01 1.67 30.80
C ARG A 267 -49.58 0.51 31.61
N GLY A 268 -48.75 -0.12 32.44
CA GLY A 268 -49.09 -1.34 33.18
C GLY A 268 -50.41 -1.26 33.95
N ARG A 269 -50.93 -2.42 34.36
CA ARG A 269 -52.23 -2.55 35.06
C ARG A 269 -52.30 -1.55 36.24
N PRO A 270 -53.34 -0.70 36.32
CA PRO A 270 -53.49 0.22 37.42
C PRO A 270 -53.54 -0.54 38.75
N SER A 271 -52.85 0.00 39.77
CA SER A 271 -52.67 -0.60 41.11
C SER A 271 -53.96 -0.75 41.93
N HIS A 272 -55.12 -0.42 41.36
CA HIS A 272 -56.41 -0.35 42.05
C HIS A 272 -57.45 -1.34 41.50
N VAL A 273 -57.03 -2.48 40.95
CA VAL A 273 -57.96 -3.58 40.66
C VAL A 273 -57.85 -4.61 41.78
N PRO A 274 -58.84 -4.71 42.69
CA PRO A 274 -58.84 -5.74 43.72
C PRO A 274 -58.90 -7.13 43.07
N PRO A 275 -58.22 -8.14 43.62
CA PRO A 275 -58.34 -9.52 43.13
C PRO A 275 -59.80 -9.96 43.25
N GLY A 276 -60.36 -10.45 42.15
CA GLY A 276 -61.75 -10.93 42.12
C GLY A 276 -61.88 -12.27 42.82
N VAL A 277 -62.78 -12.28 43.83
CA VAL A 277 -63.42 -13.37 44.58
C VAL A 277 -62.58 -14.53 45.10
#